data_AF-A0A938YIE8-F1
#
_entry.id   AF-A0A938YIE8-F1
#
_cell.length_a   1.000
_cell.length_b   1.000
_cell.length_c   1.000
_cell.angle_alpha   90.00
_cell.angle_beta   90.00
_cell.angle_gamma   90.00
#
_symmetry.space_group_name_H-M   'P 1'
#
loop_
_entity.id
_entity.type
_entity.pdbx_description
1 polymer ?
#
loop_
_entity_poly.entity_id
_entity_poly.type
_entity_poly.pdbx_seq_one_letter_code
_entity_poly.pdbx_strand_id
1 'polypeptide(L)' 'MTARLALHPALFASEGTLYPLLSRLRRQLWVDTFWQESSSGPPRRYYRLTPEGEAALAAFARAWEPFTEDVDAVLKETR' A
#
# COMPACT_ATOMS: atom_id res chain seq x y z
N MET A 1 -8.99 7.09 -3.15
CA MET A 1 -7.81 6.27 -2.75
C MET A 1 -6.53 6.76 -3.41
N THR A 2 -6.54 7.14 -4.70
CA THR A 2 -5.40 7.78 -5.40
C THR A 2 -5.01 9.17 -4.88
N ALA A 3 -5.96 9.93 -4.33
CA ALA A 3 -5.72 11.31 -3.89
C ALA A 3 -4.65 11.46 -2.78
N ARG A 4 -4.53 10.51 -1.84
CA ARG A 4 -3.55 10.61 -0.74
C ARG A 4 -2.14 10.19 -1.16
N LEU A 5 -2.02 9.24 -2.08
CA LEU A 5 -0.72 8.79 -2.62
C LEU A 5 -0.13 9.80 -3.62
N ALA A 6 -0.99 10.55 -4.32
CA ALA A 6 -0.56 11.65 -5.20
C ALA A 6 0.20 12.77 -4.45
N LEU A 7 0.00 12.90 -3.14
CA LEU A 7 0.72 13.85 -2.28
C LEU A 7 2.18 13.42 -1.98
N HIS A 8 2.56 12.18 -2.32
CA HIS A 8 3.90 11.66 -2.13
C HIS A 8 4.44 11.14 -3.46
N PRO A 9 5.02 12.01 -4.32
CA PRO A 9 5.43 11.66 -5.68
C PRO A 9 6.44 10.51 -5.75
N ALA A 10 7.35 10.43 -4.77
CA ALA A 10 8.31 9.33 -4.66
C ALA A 10 7.66 7.96 -4.38
N LEU A 11 6.45 7.96 -3.79
CA LEU A 11 5.66 6.76 -3.50
C LEU A 11 4.58 6.51 -4.56
N PHE A 12 4.39 7.44 -5.50
CA PHE A 12 3.37 7.31 -6.52
C PHE A 12 3.82 6.27 -7.56
N ALA A 13 3.27 5.06 -7.43
CA ALA A 13 3.44 4.01 -8.41
C ALA A 13 2.45 4.23 -9.57
N SER A 14 2.90 4.11 -10.81
CA SER A 14 2.02 4.17 -11.99
C SER A 14 0.88 3.14 -11.92
N GLU A 15 -0.19 3.32 -12.69
CA GLU A 15 -1.27 2.32 -12.77
C GLU A 15 -0.74 0.92 -13.15
N GLY A 16 0.28 0.86 -14.00
CA GLY A 16 0.96 -0.38 -14.41
C GLY A 16 1.65 -1.12 -13.26
N THR A 17 1.98 -0.43 -12.17
CA THR A 17 2.59 -1.01 -10.96
C THR A 17 1.55 -1.35 -9.89
N LEU A 18 0.45 -0.58 -9.83
CA LEU A 18 -0.58 -0.74 -8.82
C LEU A 18 -1.38 -2.05 -8.99
N TYR A 19 -1.78 -2.39 -10.22
CA TYR A 19 -2.58 -3.59 -10.45
C TYR A 19 -1.84 -4.90 -10.13
N PRO A 20 -0.56 -5.10 -10.53
CA PRO A 20 0.22 -6.26 -10.10
C PRO A 20 0.36 -6.35 -8.57
N LEU A 21 0.56 -5.22 -7.89
CA LEU A 21 0.66 -5.16 -6.43
C LEU A 21 -0.65 -5.61 -5.77
N LEU A 22 -1.79 -5.02 -6.17
CA LEU A 22 -3.11 -5.39 -5.66
C LEU A 22 -3.45 -6.85 -5.95
N SER A 23 -3.07 -7.36 -7.12
CA SER A 23 -3.24 -8.77 -7.47
C SER A 23 -2.44 -9.69 -6.55
N ARG A 24 -1.19 -9.31 -6.21
CA ARG A 24 -0.36 -10.06 -5.26
C ARG A 24 -0.94 -10.05 -3.85
N LEU A 25 -1.35 -8.89 -3.34
CA LEU A 25 -1.95 -8.76 -2.01
C LEU A 25 -3.24 -9.60 -1.90
N ARG A 26 -4.05 -9.63 -2.96
CA ARG A 26 -5.26 -10.47 -3.00
C ARG A 26 -4.92 -11.96 -2.98
N ARG A 27 -3.88 -12.39 -3.72
CA ARG A 27 -3.42 -13.80 -3.67
C ARG A 27 -2.90 -14.21 -2.29
N GLN A 28 -2.42 -13.25 -1.49
CA GLN A 28 -2.00 -13.47 -0.11
C GLN A 28 -3.15 -13.39 0.90
N LEU A 29 -4.39 -13.14 0.44
CA LEU A 29 -5.57 -12.93 1.29
C LEU A 29 -5.42 -11.74 2.25
N TRP A 30 -4.58 -10.77 1.91
CA TRP A 30 -4.40 -9.54 2.70
C TRP A 30 -5.36 -8.43 2.28
N VAL A 31 -5.92 -8.52 1.08
CA VAL A 31 -6.97 -7.61 0.62
C VAL A 31 -8.10 -8.38 -0.05
N ASP A 32 -9.31 -7.95 0.25
CA ASP A 32 -10.52 -8.37 -0.43
C ASP A 32 -11.01 -7.31 -1.40
N THR A 33 -11.86 -7.76 -2.33
CA THR A 33 -12.52 -6.89 -3.30
C THR A 33 -14.01 -6.84 -3.07
N PHE A 34 -14.59 -5.65 -3.16
CA PHE A 34 -16.04 -5.45 -3.14
C PHE A 34 -16.45 -4.50 -4.26
N TRP A 35 -17.66 -4.70 -4.78
CA TRP A 35 -18.26 -3.78 -5.75
C TRP A 35 -18.95 -2.66 -5.00
N GLN A 36 -18.75 -1.44 -5.48
CA GLN A 36 -19.48 -0.27 -5.01
C GLN A 36 -20.08 0.43 -6.21
N GLU A 37 -21.36 0.77 -6.10
CA GLU A 37 -22.04 1.58 -7.10
C GLU A 37 -21.35 2.93 -7.23
N SER A 38 -21.18 3.38 -8.46
CA SER A 38 -20.62 4.69 -8.77
C SER A 38 -21.78 5.69 -8.86
N SER A 39 -21.57 6.91 -8.36
CA SER A 39 -22.55 8.01 -8.49
C SER A 39 -22.85 8.37 -9.94
N SER A 40 -21.94 8.01 -10.86
CA SER A 40 -22.16 8.02 -12.29
C SER A 40 -21.32 6.90 -12.94
N GLY A 41 -21.95 6.09 -13.80
CA GLY A 41 -21.29 5.02 -14.56
C GLY A 41 -21.29 3.63 -13.90
N PRO A 42 -20.54 2.68 -14.47
CA PRO A 42 -20.55 1.28 -14.03
C PRO A 42 -20.00 1.12 -12.61
N PRO A 43 -20.39 0.04 -11.90
CA PRO A 43 -19.88 -0.26 -10.57
C PRO A 43 -18.36 -0.38 -10.59
N ARG A 44 -17.72 0.14 -9.54
CA ARG A 44 -16.27 0.14 -9.39
C ARG A 44 -15.88 -0.95 -8.39
N ARG A 45 -14.79 -1.65 -8.68
CA ARG A 45 -14.21 -2.61 -7.74
C ARG A 45 -13.28 -1.86 -6.79
N TYR A 46 -13.59 -1.91 -5.50
CA TYR A 46 -12.76 -1.38 -4.43
C TYR A 46 -12.05 -2.50 -3.70
N TYR A 47 -10.97 -2.14 -3.02
CA TYR A 47 -10.14 -3.04 -2.22
C TYR A 47 -10.22 -2.61 -0.75
N ARG A 48 -10.22 -3.59 0.15
CA ARG A 48 -10.13 -3.37 1.60
C ARG A 48 -9.18 -4.39 2.20
N LEU A 49 -8.46 -4.01 3.26
CA LEU A 49 -7.64 -4.95 4.02
C LEU A 49 -8.53 -5.97 4.74
N THR A 50 -8.08 -7.22 4.75
CA THR A 50 -8.62 -8.27 5.62
C THR A 50 -8.03 -8.13 7.02
N PRO A 51 -8.58 -8.82 8.05
CA PRO A 51 -7.93 -8.87 9.36
C PRO A 51 -6.46 -9.32 9.30
N GLU A 52 -6.14 -10.29 8.44
CA GLU A 52 -4.77 -10.77 8.19
C GLU A 52 -3.92 -9.69 7.51
N GLY A 53 -4.50 -8.93 6.57
CA GLY A 53 -3.85 -7.81 5.92
C GLY A 53 -3.54 -6.65 6.88
N GLU A 54 -4.46 -6.33 7.79
CA GLU A 54 -4.23 -5.33 8.84
C GLU A 54 -3.11 -5.78 9.79
N ALA A 55 -3.09 -7.07 10.18
CA ALA A 55 -2.02 -7.62 11.01
C ALA A 55 -0.65 -7.56 10.30
N ALA A 56 -0.62 -7.91 9.01
CA ALA A 56 0.59 -7.83 8.18
C ALA A 56 1.09 -6.39 8.02
N LEU A 57 0.18 -5.44 7.78
CA LEU A 57 0.49 -4.02 7.70
C LEU A 57 1.07 -3.50 9.03
N ALA A 58 0.46 -3.87 10.15
CA ALA A 58 0.94 -3.47 11.47
C ALA A 58 2.33 -4.04 11.77
N ALA A 59 2.60 -5.29 11.37
CA ALA A 59 3.92 -5.90 11.50
C ALA A 59 4.97 -5.19 10.63
N PHE A 60 4.61 -4.89 9.37
CA PHE A 60 5.48 -4.14 8.47
C PHE A 60 5.80 -2.75 9.02
N ALA A 61 4.79 -2.01 9.49
CA ALA A 61 4.99 -0.67 10.06
C ALA A 61 5.92 -0.69 11.28
N ARG A 62 5.78 -1.69 12.17
CA ARG A 62 6.68 -1.85 13.32
C ARG A 62 8.11 -2.16 12.92
N ALA A 63 8.32 -2.92 11.84
CA ALA A 63 9.66 -3.23 11.34
C ALA A 63 10.28 -2.06 10.55
N TRP A 64 9.45 -1.20 9.97
CA TRP A 64 9.87 -0.11 9.10
C TRP A 64 10.61 1.00 9.85
N GLU A 65 10.10 1.41 11.00
CA GLU A 65 10.70 2.50 11.80
C GLU A 65 12.17 2.25 12.17
N PRO A 66 12.55 1.16 12.86
CA PRO A 66 13.95 0.90 13.18
C PRO A 66 14.81 0.71 11.92
N PHE A 67 14.27 0.10 10.87
CA PHE A 67 14.99 -0.05 9.61
C PHE A 67 15.36 1.31 9.00
N THR A 68 14.43 2.27 9.02
CA THR A 68 14.72 3.62 8.51
C THR A 68 15.72 4.37 9.38
N GLU A 69 15.68 4.19 10.70
CA GLU A 69 16.65 4.77 11.62
C GLU A 69 18.06 4.25 11.34
N ASP A 70 18.22 2.94 11.16
CA ASP A 70 19.51 2.30 10.84
C ASP A 70 20.07 2.81 9.50
N VAL A 71 19.22 2.90 8.47
CA VAL A 71 19.62 3.42 7.16
C VAL A 71 20.07 4.88 7.28
N ASP A 72 19.32 5.71 7.99
CA ASP A 72 19.66 7.12 8.21
C ASP A 72 20.96 7.29 9.00
N ALA A 73 21.23 6.41 9.97
CA ALA A 73 22.48 6.41 10.73
C ALA A 73 23.68 6.13 9.82
N VAL A 74 23.64 5.07 9.01
CA VAL A 74 24.71 4.70 8.06
C VAL A 74 24.99 5.83 7.06
N LEU A 75 23.93 6.48 6.54
CA LEU A 75 24.07 7.58 5.59
C LEU A 75 24.69 8.83 6.23
N LYS A 76 24.46 9.07 7.52
CA LYS A 76 25.07 10.18 8.27
C LYS A 76 26.53 9.91 8.65
N GLU A 77 26.89 8.67 8.98
CA GLU A 77 28.28 8.28 9.29
C GLU A 77 29.21 8.37 8.07
N THR A 78 28.66 8.17 6.87
CA THR A 78 29.44 8.19 5.62
C THR A 78 29.67 9.61 5.08
N ARG A 79 29.11 10.64 5.73
CA ARG A 79 29.18 12.05 5.32
C ARG A 79 30.09 12.87 6.23
#